data_AF-A0AAV4H3X8-F1
#
_entry.id   AF-A0AAV4H3X8-F1
#
_cell.length_a   1.000
_cell.length_b   1.000
_cell.length_c   1.000
_cell.angle_alpha   90.00
_cell.angle_beta   90.00
_cell.angle_gamma   90.00
#
_symmetry.space_group_name_H-M   'P 1'
#
loop_
_entity.id
_entity.type
_entity.pdbx_description
1 polymer ?
#
loop_
_entity_poly.entity_id
_entity_poly.type
_entity_poly.pdbx_seq_one_letter_code
_entity_poly.pdbx_strand_id
1 'polypeptide(L)'
;MKCYRKILKIPWTAGRTNQSILQELGMRERQLLKNVKQLKLKYFGHVVRHNNLEKLCLEGAVEGRRGRGRPRRRWTQDISDWLGFSVRLAGHRSTRFMLHASCFTF
;
A
#
# COMPACT_ATOMS: atom_id res chain seq x y z
N MET A 1 -16.33 -2.74 -7.31
CA MET A 1 -17.39 -1.71 -7.52
C MET A 1 -18.49 -2.16 -8.44
N LYS A 2 -18.18 -2.66 -9.66
CA LYS A 2 -19.20 -3.13 -10.61
C LYS A 2 -20.12 -4.22 -10.04
N CYS A 3 -19.58 -5.21 -9.33
CA CYS A 3 -20.37 -6.27 -8.69
C CYS A 3 -21.30 -5.71 -7.59
N TYR A 4 -20.78 -4.83 -6.71
CA TYR A 4 -21.56 -4.19 -5.65
C TYR A 4 -22.73 -3.35 -6.17
N ARG A 5 -22.52 -2.58 -7.24
CA ARG A 5 -23.61 -1.84 -7.91
C ARG A 5 -24.69 -2.76 -8.47
N LYS A 6 -24.31 -3.93 -9.00
CA LYS A 6 -25.28 -4.94 -9.47
C LYS A 6 -26.07 -5.58 -8.33
N ILE A 7 -25.40 -5.94 -7.22
CA ILE A 7 -26.05 -6.51 -6.03
C ILE A 7 -27.09 -5.55 -5.46
N LEU A 8 -26.73 -4.27 -5.33
CA LEU A 8 -27.62 -3.21 -4.85
C LEU A 8 -28.57 -2.67 -5.94
N LYS A 9 -28.54 -3.23 -7.16
CA LYS A 9 -29.36 -2.81 -8.32
C LYS A 9 -29.30 -1.29 -8.59
N ILE A 10 -28.14 -0.66 -8.39
CA ILE A 10 -27.95 0.78 -8.56
C ILE A 10 -27.84 1.12 -10.06
N PRO A 11 -28.76 1.93 -10.62
CA PRO A 11 -28.67 2.36 -12.00
C PRO A 11 -27.48 3.32 -12.18
N TRP A 12 -26.93 3.38 -13.39
CA TRP A 12 -25.77 4.23 -13.69
C TRP A 12 -26.11 5.73 -13.58
N THR A 13 -27.37 6.09 -13.77
CA THR A 13 -27.90 7.46 -13.62
C THR A 13 -27.95 7.94 -12.18
N ALA A 14 -27.88 7.05 -11.19
CA ALA A 14 -28.02 7.40 -9.77
C ALA A 14 -26.89 8.30 -9.24
N GLY A 15 -25.78 8.48 -9.95
CA GLY A 15 -24.69 9.37 -9.54
C GLY A 15 -24.03 9.03 -8.19
N ARG A 16 -24.31 7.84 -7.64
CA ARG A 16 -23.85 7.45 -6.29
C ARG A 16 -22.32 7.38 -6.22
N THR A 17 -21.74 7.90 -5.14
CA THR A 17 -20.30 7.80 -4.89
C THR A 17 -19.92 6.37 -4.50
N ASN A 18 -18.67 5.98 -4.77
CA ASN A 18 -18.20 4.64 -4.38
C ASN A 18 -18.09 4.47 -2.86
N GLN A 19 -17.97 5.58 -2.12
CA GLN A 19 -17.88 5.58 -0.66
C GLN A 19 -19.24 5.31 -0.02
N SER A 20 -20.32 5.91 -0.52
CA SER A 20 -21.66 5.65 0.01
C SER A 20 -22.08 4.19 -0.22
N ILE A 21 -21.77 3.64 -1.39
CA ILE A 21 -22.01 2.22 -1.72
C ILE A 21 -21.27 1.27 -0.76
N LEU A 22 -20.04 1.62 -0.38
CA LEU A 22 -19.26 0.81 0.56
C LEU A 22 -19.82 0.90 1.98
N GLN A 23 -20.23 2.09 2.43
CA GLN A 23 -20.87 2.30 3.73
C GLN A 23 -22.18 1.52 3.86
N GLU A 24 -23.01 1.54 2.81
CA GLU A 24 -24.28 0.81 2.77
C GLU A 24 -24.10 -0.71 2.88
N LEU A 25 -23.00 -1.25 2.33
CA LEU A 25 -22.63 -2.65 2.46
C LEU A 25 -21.92 -2.98 3.80
N GLY A 26 -21.81 -2.02 4.72
CA GLY A 26 -21.07 -2.18 5.98
C GLY A 26 -19.56 -2.34 5.80
N MET A 27 -19.03 -2.09 4.59
CA MET A 27 -17.61 -2.23 4.30
C MET A 27 -16.90 -0.89 4.45
N ARG A 28 -16.15 -0.73 5.53
CA ARG A 28 -15.37 0.51 5.78
C ARG A 28 -14.20 0.69 4.80
N GLU A 29 -13.62 -0.42 4.33
CA GLU A 29 -12.45 -0.39 3.44
C GLU A 29 -12.54 -1.41 2.30
N ARG A 30 -11.82 -1.13 1.22
CA ARG A 30 -11.71 -2.02 0.07
C ARG A 30 -10.72 -3.14 0.42
N GLN A 31 -11.22 -4.33 0.79
CA GLN A 31 -10.42 -5.47 1.27
C GLN A 31 -9.15 -5.75 0.44
N LEU A 32 -9.24 -5.65 -0.89
CA LEU A 32 -8.10 -5.80 -1.79
C LEU A 32 -6.96 -4.80 -1.48
N LEU A 33 -7.27 -3.53 -1.24
CA LEU A 33 -6.26 -2.51 -0.94
C LEU A 33 -5.58 -2.77 0.40
N LYS A 34 -6.33 -3.28 1.38
CA LYS A 34 -5.79 -3.71 2.67
C LYS A 34 -4.81 -4.88 2.49
N ASN A 35 -5.19 -5.89 1.72
CA ASN A 35 -4.32 -7.04 1.43
C ASN A 35 -3.06 -6.63 0.66
N VAL A 36 -3.20 -5.77 -0.36
CA VAL A 36 -2.05 -5.24 -1.11
C VAL A 36 -1.12 -4.44 -0.20
N LYS A 37 -1.66 -3.62 0.70
CA LYS A 37 -0.87 -2.88 1.71
C LYS A 37 -0.09 -3.84 2.61
N GLN A 38 -0.76 -4.86 3.16
CA GLN A 38 -0.11 -5.86 4.03
C GLN A 38 1.01 -6.62 3.31
N LEU A 39 0.77 -7.09 2.08
CA LEU A 39 1.77 -7.83 1.30
C LEU A 39 3.00 -6.97 0.99
N LYS A 40 2.77 -5.72 0.56
CA LYS A 40 3.85 -4.74 0.31
C LYS A 40 4.66 -4.47 1.57
N LEU A 41 4.04 -4.37 2.74
CA LEU A 41 4.75 -4.16 4.00
C LEU A 41 5.50 -5.42 4.47
N LYS A 42 4.92 -6.61 4.30
CA LYS A 42 5.60 -7.90 4.61
C LYS A 42 6.87 -8.04 3.78
N TYR A 43 6.78 -7.77 2.48
CA TYR A 43 7.94 -7.83 1.58
C TYR A 43 8.96 -6.73 1.90
N PHE A 44 8.53 -5.51 2.24
CA PHE A 44 9.44 -4.47 2.71
C PHE A 44 10.27 -4.92 3.92
N GLY A 45 9.62 -5.53 4.92
CA GLY A 45 10.32 -6.08 6.08
C GLY A 45 11.31 -7.20 5.71
N HIS A 46 10.98 -8.04 4.72
CA HIS A 46 11.93 -9.04 4.19
C HIS A 46 13.16 -8.36 3.57
N VAL A 47 12.96 -7.40 2.67
CA VAL A 47 14.04 -6.66 2.00
C VAL A 47 14.95 -5.94 3.00
N VAL A 48 14.39 -5.34 4.06
CA VAL A 48 15.18 -4.60 5.05
C VAL A 48 16.09 -5.50 5.89
N ARG A 49 15.66 -6.73 6.21
CA ARG A 49 16.41 -7.68 7.04
C ARG A 49 17.64 -8.26 6.33
N HIS A 50 17.64 -8.30 5.00
CA HIS A 50 18.74 -8.85 4.22
C HIS A 50 19.52 -7.74 3.49
N ASN A 51 20.86 -7.76 3.55
CA ASN A 51 21.70 -6.83 2.83
C ASN A 51 21.94 -7.29 1.38
N ASN A 52 20.84 -7.44 0.63
CA ASN A 52 20.85 -7.93 -0.76
C ASN A 52 20.69 -6.77 -1.77
N LEU A 53 20.86 -7.08 -3.06
CA LEU A 53 20.66 -6.12 -4.17
C LEU A 53 19.31 -5.40 -4.08
N GLU A 54 18.25 -6.09 -3.64
CA GLU A 54 16.92 -5.52 -3.48
C GLU A 54 16.90 -4.32 -2.52
N LYS A 55 17.67 -4.38 -1.42
CA LYS A 55 17.78 -3.30 -0.44
C LYS A 55 18.51 -2.09 -1.04
N LEU A 56 19.60 -2.34 -1.77
CA LEU A 56 20.33 -1.30 -2.50
C LEU A 56 19.44 -0.63 -3.54
N CYS A 57 18.66 -1.40 -4.31
CA CYS A 57 17.71 -0.87 -5.27
C CYS A 57 16.57 -0.07 -4.61
N LEU A 58 16.13 -0.47 -3.42
CA LEU A 58 15.07 0.23 -2.69
C LEU A 58 15.55 1.56 -2.11
N GLU A 59 16.79 1.60 -1.59
CA GLU A 59 17.43 2.79 -1.02
C GLU A 59 18.01 3.73 -2.10
N GLY A 60 18.29 3.18 -3.29
CA GLY A 60 18.75 3.90 -4.47
C GLY A 60 17.65 4.77 -5.07
N ALA A 61 17.38 5.92 -4.45
CA ALA A 61 16.61 6.98 -5.08
C ALA A 61 17.44 7.61 -6.21
N VAL A 62 17.24 7.15 -7.44
CA VAL A 62 17.85 7.80 -8.62
C VAL A 62 17.22 9.18 -8.79
N GLU A 63 18.06 10.21 -8.73
CA GLU A 63 17.69 11.60 -9.00
C GLU A 63 17.29 11.76 -10.47
N GLY A 64 16.27 12.59 -10.74
CA GLY A 64 15.81 12.88 -12.09
C GLY A 64 14.30 12.82 -12.29
N ARG A 65 13.85 13.43 -13.39
CA ARG A 65 12.45 13.47 -13.80
C ARG A 65 12.07 12.15 -14.46
N ARG A 66 10.92 11.58 -14.08
CA ARG A 66 10.44 10.35 -14.71
C ARG A 66 9.88 10.62 -16.10
N GLY A 67 10.20 9.73 -17.03
CA GLY A 67 9.62 9.70 -18.37
C GLY A 67 8.10 9.54 -18.33
N ARG A 68 7.45 9.96 -19.43
CA ARG A 68 6.01 9.77 -19.64
C ARG A 68 5.67 8.27 -19.66
N GLY A 69 4.47 7.90 -19.22
CA GLY A 69 3.99 6.51 -19.21
C GLY A 69 4.35 5.68 -17.96
N ARG A 70 5.35 6.07 -17.16
CA ARG A 70 5.66 5.37 -15.90
C ARG A 70 4.70 5.78 -14.78
N PRO A 71 4.27 4.86 -13.90
CA PRO A 71 3.45 5.20 -12.74
C PRO A 71 4.08 6.31 -11.89
N ARG A 72 3.26 7.31 -11.54
CA ARG A 72 3.68 8.45 -10.71
C ARG A 72 4.04 8.02 -9.29
N ARG A 73 3.23 7.14 -8.68
CA ARG A 73 3.50 6.60 -7.33
C ARG A 73 4.57 5.51 -7.39
N ARG A 74 5.51 5.59 -6.45
CA ARG A 74 6.51 4.54 -6.19
C ARG A 74 5.99 3.62 -5.10
N TRP A 75 6.42 2.36 -5.11
CA TRP A 75 6.24 1.50 -3.95
C TRP A 75 6.89 2.10 -2.68
N THR A 76 8.06 2.73 -2.81
CA THR A 76 8.71 3.47 -1.72
C THR A 76 7.88 4.65 -1.22
N GLN A 77 7.14 5.32 -2.10
CA GLN A 77 6.21 6.38 -1.70
C GLN A 77 5.04 5.79 -0.92
N ASP A 78 4.45 4.69 -1.39
CA ASP A 78 3.37 4.00 -0.66
C ASP A 78 3.82 3.59 0.75
N ILE A 79 5.03 3.03 0.88
CA ILE A 79 5.62 2.67 2.18
C ILE A 79 5.80 3.91 3.06
N SER A 80 6.34 5.00 2.50
CA SER A 80 6.54 6.25 3.25
C SER A 80 5.22 6.85 3.73
N ASP A 81 4.20 6.84 2.89
CA ASP A 81 2.86 7.35 3.21
C ASP A 81 2.17 6.49 4.28
N TRP A 82 2.41 5.17 4.28
CA TRP A 82 1.81 4.25 5.25
C TRP A 82 2.53 4.20 6.59
N LEU A 83 3.85 4.37 6.59
CA LEU A 83 4.67 4.30 7.81
C LEU A 83 4.89 5.68 8.45
N GLY A 84 4.67 6.78 7.71
CA GLY A 84 4.94 8.14 8.20
C GLY A 84 6.44 8.47 8.31
N PHE A 85 7.31 7.61 7.77
CA PHE A 85 8.77 7.77 7.79
C PHE A 85 9.34 7.58 6.40
N SER A 86 10.49 8.21 6.13
CA SER A 86 11.23 7.90 4.90
C SER A 86 11.65 6.43 4.87
N VAL A 87 11.72 5.83 3.70
CA VAL A 87 12.06 4.40 3.53
C VAL A 87 13.42 4.05 4.17
N ARG A 88 14.40 4.95 4.07
CA ARG A 88 15.72 4.79 4.68
C ARG A 88 15.62 4.78 6.21
N LEU A 89 14.85 5.70 6.79
CA LEU A 89 14.61 5.75 8.23
C LEU A 89 13.80 4.54 8.72
N ALA A 90 12.82 4.10 7.93
CA ALA A 90 12.02 2.90 8.20
C ALA A 90 12.91 1.64 8.19
N GLY A 91 13.88 1.54 7.28
CA GLY A 91 14.86 0.44 7.25
C GLY A 91 15.73 0.38 8.50
N HIS A 92 16.23 1.53 8.98
CA HIS A 92 17.05 1.61 10.19
C HIS A 92 16.26 1.37 11.49
N ARG A 93 15.00 1.84 11.56
CA ARG A 93 14.11 1.66 12.73
C ARG A 93 13.35 0.34 12.74
N SER A 94 13.34 -0.38 11.61
CA SER A 94 12.69 -1.68 11.41
C SER A 94 13.11 -2.72 12.44
N THR A 95 14.35 -2.68 12.92
CA THR A 95 14.89 -3.63 13.90
C THR A 95 14.25 -3.49 15.29
N ARG A 96 13.57 -2.37 15.59
CA ARG A 96 12.99 -2.10 16.93
C ARG A 96 11.47 -1.87 16.94
N PHE A 97 10.87 -1.38 15.85
CA PHE A 97 9.46 -0.92 15.85
C PHE A 97 8.45 -1.75 15.04
N MET A 98 8.88 -2.64 14.13
CA MET A 98 7.96 -3.58 13.45
C MET A 98 7.47 -4.73 14.37
N LEU A 99 7.68 -4.62 15.68
CA LEU A 99 7.10 -5.50 16.70
C LEU A 99 5.67 -5.11 17.09
N HIS A 100 5.22 -3.87 16.81
CA HIS A 100 3.93 -3.39 17.33
C HIS A 100 2.80 -3.27 16.30
N ALA A 101 3.10 -3.39 15.01
CA ALA A 101 2.11 -3.46 13.94
C ALA A 101 2.05 -4.88 13.38
N SER A 102 1.54 -5.80 14.21
CA SER A 102 0.94 -7.10 13.84
C SER A 102 1.50 -7.79 12.59
N CYS A 103 2.37 -8.80 12.79
CA CYS A 103 2.46 -10.07 12.03
C CYS A 103 3.91 -10.63 12.09
N PHE A 104 4.28 -11.17 13.26
CA PHE A 104 5.34 -12.17 13.38
C PHE A 104 4.65 -13.53 13.49
N THR A 105 4.08 -14.00 12.38
CA THR A 105 3.62 -15.39 12.23
C THR A 105 4.04 -15.84 10.84
N PHE A 106 4.72 -16.99 10.83
CA PHE A 106 5.19 -17.75 9.68
C PHE A 106 4.29 -17.58 8.43
#